data_AF-A0A7J5EXM0-F1
#
_entry.id   AF-A0A7J5EXM0-F1
#
_cell.length_a   1.000
_cell.length_b   1.000
_cell.length_c   1.000
_cell.angle_alpha   90.00
_cell.angle_beta   90.00
_cell.angle_gamma   90.00
#
_symmetry.space_group_name_H-M   'P 1'
#
loop_
_entity.id
_entity.type
_entity.pdbx_description
1 polymer ?
#
loop_
_entity_poly.entity_id
_entity_poly.type
_entity_poly.pdbx_seq_one_letter_code
_entity_poly.pdbx_strand_id
1 'polypeptide(L)'
;MQSLSLPAGWTGVVGASRADELAFLRQAATSPDVRVVEDPGPLTDDARAALVASLRTHPGIGLIASRDRALLDELTTATVRIDRHGARLYLGSYSTARAAWQAEGEARGRERATAQNRHQARLAEQAHHTAIAAAQQRAATMSARGASQRWKGNAAMRGRK
;
A
#
# COMPACT_ATOMS: atom_id res chain seq x y z
N MET A 1 -9.98 5.42 18.57
CA MET A 1 -9.61 6.13 17.32
C MET A 1 -8.33 6.92 17.61
N GLN A 2 -7.32 6.85 16.75
CA GLN A 2 -6.08 7.59 16.97
C GLN A 2 -6.39 9.09 16.95
N SER A 3 -5.92 9.82 17.96
CA SER A 3 -6.01 11.28 17.98
C SER A 3 -5.07 11.83 16.90
N LEU A 4 -5.64 12.43 15.86
CA LEU A 4 -4.89 13.03 14.77
C LEU A 4 -4.75 14.52 15.09
N SER A 5 -3.54 14.95 15.44
CA SER A 5 -3.25 16.35 15.73
C SER A 5 -3.23 17.13 14.41
N LEU A 6 -4.17 18.07 14.25
CA LEU A 6 -4.27 18.94 13.09
C LEU A 6 -3.48 20.23 13.34
N PRO A 7 -2.65 20.68 12.39
CA PRO A 7 -1.97 21.97 12.51
C PRO A 7 -2.99 23.12 12.39
N ALA A 8 -2.60 24.29 12.90
CA ALA A 8 -3.33 25.52 12.62
C ALA A 8 -3.31 25.84 11.11
N GLY A 9 -4.37 26.47 10.62
CA GLY A 9 -4.59 26.73 9.20
C GLY A 9 -5.53 25.72 8.56
N TRP A 10 -5.53 25.70 7.22
CA TRP A 10 -6.47 24.88 6.46
C TRP A 10 -5.88 23.53 6.07
N THR A 11 -6.60 22.48 6.44
CA THR A 11 -6.28 21.11 6.06
C THR A 11 -7.33 20.59 5.06
N GLY A 12 -6.87 20.14 3.91
CA GLY A 12 -7.71 19.47 2.91
C GLY A 12 -8.09 18.07 3.37
N VAL A 13 -9.33 17.65 3.18
CA VAL A 13 -9.80 16.29 3.48
C VAL A 13 -10.16 15.59 2.18
N VAL A 14 -9.51 14.45 1.93
CA VAL A 14 -9.69 13.66 0.70
C VAL A 14 -9.93 12.20 1.07
N GLY A 15 -11.07 11.66 0.67
CA GLY A 15 -11.47 10.29 0.97
C GLY A 15 -11.45 9.37 -0.25
N ALA A 16 -11.62 8.07 0.01
CA ALA A 16 -11.93 7.10 -1.04
C ALA A 16 -13.35 7.31 -1.61
N SER A 17 -14.26 7.81 -0.77
CA SER A 17 -15.61 8.21 -1.15
C SER A 17 -16.00 9.53 -0.48
N ARG A 18 -17.04 10.19 -1.03
CA ARG A 18 -17.63 11.37 -0.39
C ARG A 18 -18.16 11.06 1.01
N ALA A 19 -18.67 9.84 1.23
CA ALA A 19 -19.15 9.42 2.54
C ALA A 19 -18.05 9.41 3.60
N ASP A 20 -16.84 8.97 3.24
CA ASP A 20 -15.68 8.96 4.16
C ASP A 20 -15.27 10.38 4.57
N GLU A 21 -15.23 11.30 3.60
CA GLU A 21 -14.95 12.71 3.85
C GLU A 21 -15.96 13.33 4.81
N LEU A 22 -17.26 13.14 4.52
CA LEU A 22 -18.34 13.68 5.35
C LEU A 22 -18.34 13.10 6.76
N ALA A 23 -18.07 11.81 6.90
CA ALA A 23 -17.97 11.17 8.22
C ALA A 23 -16.85 11.79 9.05
N PHE A 24 -15.68 12.02 8.45
CA PHE A 24 -14.56 12.66 9.12
C PHE A 24 -14.86 14.11 9.49
N LEU A 25 -15.42 14.89 8.54
CA LEU A 25 -15.78 16.28 8.78
C LEU A 25 -16.81 16.43 9.91
N ARG A 26 -17.84 15.59 9.93
CA ARG A 26 -18.86 15.59 11.01
C ARG A 26 -18.24 15.27 12.36
N GLN A 27 -17.31 14.32 12.41
CA GLN A 27 -16.60 14.02 13.64
C GLN A 27 -15.76 15.20 14.10
N ALA A 28 -15.01 15.83 13.19
CA ALA A 28 -14.16 16.97 13.52
C ALA A 28 -14.96 18.22 13.94
N ALA A 29 -16.14 18.43 13.36
CA ALA A 29 -17.06 19.52 13.71
C ALA A 29 -17.58 19.45 15.16
N THR A 30 -17.40 18.33 15.86
CA THR A 30 -17.71 18.24 17.30
C THR A 30 -16.72 19.04 18.16
N SER A 31 -15.58 19.44 17.60
CA SER A 31 -14.62 20.32 18.26
C SER A 31 -14.99 21.79 18.00
N PRO A 32 -15.18 22.63 19.04
CA PRO A 32 -15.67 24.00 18.89
C PRO A 32 -14.70 24.92 18.12
N ASP A 33 -13.42 24.56 18.07
CA ASP A 33 -12.36 25.36 17.43
C ASP A 33 -12.10 24.99 15.96
N VAL A 34 -12.92 24.07 15.39
CA VAL A 34 -12.75 23.58 14.03
C VAL A 34 -13.82 24.14 13.11
N ARG A 35 -13.41 24.85 12.07
CA ARG A 35 -14.31 25.30 10.99
C ARG A 35 -14.29 24.29 9.85
N VAL A 36 -15.47 23.87 9.39
CA VAL A 36 -15.62 22.91 8.30
C VAL A 36 -16.23 23.57 7.07
N VAL A 37 -15.69 23.27 5.88
CA VAL A 37 -16.22 23.67 4.57
C VAL A 37 -16.38 22.44 3.69
N GLU A 38 -17.59 22.25 3.17
CA GLU A 38 -17.93 21.15 2.28
C GLU A 38 -18.25 21.67 0.88
N ASP A 39 -17.59 21.10 -0.14
CA ASP A 39 -17.75 21.31 -1.57
C ASP A 39 -18.48 22.63 -1.92
N PRO A 40 -17.78 23.77 -1.99
CA PRO A 40 -18.42 25.07 -2.22
C PRO A 40 -19.07 25.19 -3.62
N GLY A 41 -19.06 24.11 -4.41
CA GLY A 41 -19.61 24.08 -5.76
C GLY A 41 -18.69 24.76 -6.78
N PRO A 42 -19.11 24.82 -8.05
CA PRO A 42 -18.38 25.59 -9.05
C PRO A 42 -18.47 27.09 -8.73
N LEU A 43 -17.32 27.71 -8.48
CA LEU A 43 -17.20 29.14 -8.22
C LEU A 43 -16.62 29.85 -9.46
N THR A 44 -17.07 31.08 -9.71
CA THR A 44 -16.36 32.01 -10.59
C THR A 44 -15.02 32.41 -9.98
N ASP A 45 -14.10 32.94 -10.78
CA ASP A 45 -12.77 33.34 -10.30
C ASP A 45 -12.85 34.39 -9.17
N ASP A 46 -13.74 35.38 -9.29
CA ASP A 46 -13.96 36.40 -8.26
C ASP A 46 -14.52 35.78 -6.96
N ALA A 47 -15.48 34.87 -7.07
CA ALA A 47 -16.08 34.19 -5.92
C ALA A 47 -15.07 33.27 -5.24
N ARG A 48 -14.19 32.62 -6.01
CA ARG A 48 -13.06 31.83 -5.50
C ARG A 48 -12.09 32.72 -4.74
N ALA A 49 -11.64 33.83 -5.32
CA ALA A 49 -10.71 34.75 -4.68
C ALA A 49 -11.27 35.31 -3.37
N ALA A 50 -12.55 35.71 -3.36
CA ALA A 50 -13.24 36.17 -2.16
C ALA A 50 -13.34 35.07 -1.08
N LEU A 51 -13.67 33.83 -1.49
CA LEU A 51 -13.71 32.69 -0.58
C LEU A 51 -12.34 32.41 0.02
N VAL A 52 -11.30 32.30 -0.80
CA VAL A 52 -9.93 32.04 -0.33
C VAL A 52 -9.47 33.14 0.63
N ALA A 53 -9.71 34.41 0.31
CA ALA A 53 -9.37 35.53 1.18
C ALA A 53 -10.09 35.43 2.53
N SER A 54 -11.40 35.16 2.53
CA SER A 54 -12.20 34.99 3.74
C SER A 54 -11.69 33.83 4.59
N LEU A 55 -11.45 32.66 3.99
CA LEU A 55 -10.99 31.48 4.70
C LEU A 55 -9.58 31.67 5.29
N ARG A 56 -8.67 32.33 4.56
CA ARG A 56 -7.30 32.60 5.05
C ARG A 56 -7.24 33.46 6.32
N THR A 57 -8.26 34.28 6.58
CA THR A 57 -8.31 35.11 7.80
C THR A 57 -8.74 34.34 9.05
N HIS A 58 -9.14 33.07 8.93
CA HIS A 58 -9.62 32.28 10.06
C HIS A 58 -8.49 31.93 11.05
N PRO A 59 -8.53 32.42 12.30
CA PRO A 59 -7.53 32.07 13.31
C PRO A 59 -7.94 30.74 13.96
N GLY A 60 -7.50 29.62 13.39
CA GLY A 60 -7.88 28.30 13.92
C GLY A 60 -7.57 27.15 12.98
N ILE A 61 -8.23 26.02 13.24
CA ILE A 61 -8.14 24.82 12.41
C ILE A 61 -9.31 24.85 11.43
N GLY A 62 -8.99 24.96 10.15
CA GLY A 62 -9.94 24.83 9.07
C GLY A 62 -9.85 23.46 8.42
N LEU A 63 -10.99 22.82 8.17
CA LEU A 63 -11.10 21.61 7.37
C LEU A 63 -11.91 21.89 6.12
N ILE A 64 -11.39 21.51 4.97
CA ILE A 64 -12.10 21.65 3.69
C ILE A 64 -12.08 20.35 2.90
N ALA A 65 -13.26 19.86 2.52
CA ALA A 65 -13.38 18.76 1.55
C ALA A 65 -13.99 19.30 0.26
N SER A 66 -13.19 19.35 -0.81
CA SER A 66 -13.58 19.90 -2.11
C SER A 66 -13.15 18.97 -3.23
N ARG A 67 -13.95 18.90 -4.29
CA ARG A 67 -13.56 18.23 -5.54
C ARG A 67 -12.64 19.08 -6.40
N ASP A 68 -12.58 20.38 -6.12
CA ASP A 68 -11.69 21.32 -6.78
C ASP A 68 -10.28 21.26 -6.19
N ARG A 69 -9.38 20.61 -6.92
CA ARG A 69 -7.99 20.41 -6.49
C ARG A 69 -7.17 21.70 -6.51
N ALA A 70 -7.50 22.64 -7.40
CA ALA A 70 -6.81 23.93 -7.46
C ALA A 70 -7.13 24.76 -6.21
N LEU A 71 -8.39 24.75 -5.76
CA LEU A 71 -8.77 25.35 -4.49
C LEU A 71 -8.02 24.72 -3.31
N LEU A 72 -7.96 23.38 -3.26
CA LEU A 72 -7.21 22.69 -2.20
C LEU A 72 -5.73 23.08 -2.25
N ASP A 73 -5.13 23.18 -3.43
CA ASP A 73 -3.73 23.55 -3.58
C ASP A 73 -3.44 24.99 -3.15
N GLU A 74 -4.37 25.92 -3.40
CA GLU A 74 -4.20 27.33 -3.06
C GLU A 74 -4.42 27.62 -1.56
N LEU A 75 -5.34 26.90 -0.92
CA LEU A 75 -5.78 27.18 0.45
C LEU A 75 -5.07 26.33 1.50
N THR A 76 -4.79 25.06 1.20
CA THR A 76 -4.43 24.07 2.24
C THR A 76 -2.92 23.98 2.46
N THR A 77 -2.53 23.87 3.74
CA THR A 77 -1.14 23.68 4.17
C THR A 77 -0.85 22.26 4.63
N ALA A 78 -1.91 21.45 4.79
CA ALA A 78 -1.85 20.01 5.03
C ALA A 78 -3.02 19.31 4.34
N THR A 79 -2.90 18.01 4.13
CA THR A 79 -3.97 17.17 3.58
C THR A 79 -4.14 15.91 4.41
N VAL A 80 -5.35 15.68 4.92
CA VAL A 80 -5.76 14.40 5.48
C VAL A 80 -6.30 13.52 4.36
N ARG A 81 -5.65 12.39 4.15
CA ARG A 81 -6.14 11.33 3.26
C ARG A 81 -6.81 10.24 4.08
N ILE A 82 -8.04 9.90 3.71
CA ILE A 82 -8.82 8.82 4.30
C ILE A 82 -8.87 7.67 3.30
N ASP A 83 -8.42 6.50 3.73
CA ASP A 83 -8.58 5.26 2.98
C ASP A 83 -8.98 4.10 3.89
N ARG A 84 -9.01 2.88 3.33
CA ARG A 84 -9.40 1.65 4.06
C ARG A 84 -8.56 1.36 5.30
N HIS A 85 -7.39 1.97 5.45
CA HIS A 85 -6.49 1.81 6.60
C HIS A 85 -6.64 2.94 7.63
N GLY A 86 -7.55 3.90 7.40
CA GLY A 86 -7.83 5.02 8.28
C GLY A 86 -7.46 6.39 7.68
N ALA A 87 -7.47 7.41 8.54
CA ALA A 87 -7.09 8.77 8.20
C ALA A 87 -5.59 9.01 8.47
N ARG A 88 -4.90 9.66 7.53
CA ARG A 88 -3.47 9.99 7.63
C ARG A 88 -3.23 11.43 7.22
N LEU A 89 -2.44 12.14 8.01
CA LEU A 89 -2.03 13.51 7.73
C LEU A 89 -0.78 13.52 6.86
N TYR A 90 -0.82 14.30 5.79
CA TYR A 90 0.32 14.65 4.95
C TYR A 90 0.50 16.16 5.01
N LEU A 91 1.74 16.60 5.22
CA LEU A 91 2.04 18.03 5.22
C LEU A 91 2.14 18.55 3.78
N GLY A 92 1.71 19.78 3.57
CA GLY A 92 1.66 20.43 2.26
C GLY A 92 0.27 20.42 1.64
N SER A 93 0.18 21.16 0.53
CA SER A 93 -1.04 21.27 -0.27
C SER A 93 -1.42 19.92 -0.88
N TYR A 94 -2.59 19.86 -1.52
CA TYR A 94 -3.10 18.64 -2.14
C TYR A 94 -2.08 17.94 -3.05
N SER A 95 -1.44 18.67 -3.96
CA SER A 95 -0.48 18.14 -4.93
C SER A 95 0.79 17.62 -4.25
N THR A 96 1.29 18.33 -3.24
CA THR A 96 2.44 17.88 -2.44
C THR A 96 2.12 16.60 -1.67
N ALA A 97 0.98 16.59 -0.98
CA ALA A 97 0.50 15.43 -0.24
C ALA A 97 0.26 14.23 -1.17
N ARG A 98 -0.27 14.50 -2.37
CA ARG A 98 -0.51 13.50 -3.41
C ARG A 98 0.76 12.80 -3.85
N ALA A 99 1.79 13.57 -4.15
CA ALA A 99 3.09 13.01 -4.50
C ALA A 99 3.64 12.14 -3.35
N ALA A 100 3.53 12.61 -2.11
CA ALA A 100 4.02 11.87 -0.93
C ALA A 100 3.30 10.52 -0.77
N TRP A 101 1.97 10.49 -0.80
CA TRP A 101 1.24 9.23 -0.58
C TRP A 101 1.32 8.26 -1.77
N GLN A 102 1.59 8.76 -2.97
CA GLN A 102 1.86 7.93 -4.14
C GLN A 102 3.23 7.27 -4.01
N ALA A 103 4.26 8.04 -3.66
CA ALA A 103 5.60 7.53 -3.41
C ALA A 103 5.62 6.47 -2.29
N GLU A 104 4.87 6.69 -1.19
CA GLU A 104 4.69 5.67 -0.15
C GLU A 104 4.05 4.38 -0.69
N GLY A 105 3.01 4.51 -1.53
CA GLY A 105 2.33 3.38 -2.15
C GLY A 105 3.25 2.56 -3.04
N GLU A 106 4.05 3.24 -3.86
CA GLU A 106 5.03 2.62 -4.76
C GLU A 106 6.17 1.95 -3.98
N ALA A 107 6.69 2.59 -2.94
CA ALA A 107 7.71 2.00 -2.07
C ALA A 107 7.20 0.71 -1.44
N ARG A 108 5.99 0.71 -0.87
CA ARG A 108 5.35 -0.50 -0.31
C ARG A 108 5.11 -1.58 -1.37
N GLY A 109 4.74 -1.19 -2.59
CA GLY A 109 4.59 -2.11 -3.72
C GLY A 109 5.90 -2.81 -4.06
N ARG A 110 7.00 -2.05 -4.15
CA ARG A 110 8.35 -2.57 -4.41
C ARG A 110 8.85 -3.50 -3.30
N GLU A 111 8.64 -3.13 -2.04
CA GLU A 111 8.99 -3.99 -0.90
C GLU A 111 8.24 -5.33 -0.92
N ARG A 112 6.93 -5.30 -1.24
CA ARG A 112 6.14 -6.54 -1.36
C ARG A 112 6.61 -7.40 -2.52
N ALA A 113 6.87 -6.80 -3.68
CA ALA A 113 7.38 -7.52 -4.85
C ALA A 113 8.75 -8.17 -4.57
N THR A 114 9.66 -7.44 -3.94
CA THR A 114 10.98 -7.99 -3.56
C THR A 114 10.87 -9.08 -2.49
N ALA A 115 9.98 -8.95 -1.51
CA ALA A 115 9.71 -10.01 -0.55
C ALA A 115 9.13 -11.26 -1.23
N GLN A 116 8.17 -11.08 -2.15
CA GLN A 116 7.57 -12.17 -2.91
C GLN A 116 8.58 -12.89 -3.79
N ASN A 117 9.41 -12.16 -4.53
CA ASN A 117 10.45 -12.73 -5.39
C ASN A 117 11.49 -13.51 -4.56
N ARG A 118 11.90 -12.97 -3.40
CA ARG A 118 12.79 -13.69 -2.47
C ARG A 118 12.16 -14.97 -1.94
N HIS A 119 10.86 -14.94 -1.64
CA HIS A 119 10.14 -16.14 -1.21
C HIS A 119 10.09 -17.19 -2.33
N GLN A 120 9.74 -16.79 -3.55
CA GLN A 120 9.69 -17.69 -4.71
C GLN A 120 11.06 -18.29 -5.03
N ALA A 121 12.14 -17.51 -4.99
CA ALA A 121 13.50 -18.00 -5.21
C ALA A 121 13.90 -19.06 -4.17
N ARG A 122 13.54 -18.89 -2.89
CA ARG A 122 13.80 -19.89 -1.84
C ARG A 122 13.05 -21.20 -2.10
N LEU A 123 11.78 -21.12 -2.50
CA LEU A 123 10.99 -22.31 -2.82
C LEU A 123 11.57 -23.04 -4.04
N ALA A 124 11.99 -22.30 -5.06
CA ALA A 124 12.64 -22.87 -6.24
C ALA A 124 13.98 -23.56 -5.89
N GLU A 125 14.80 -22.94 -5.04
CA GLU A 125 16.05 -23.53 -4.56
C GLU A 125 15.80 -24.83 -3.78
N GLN A 126 14.83 -24.82 -2.88
CA GLN A 126 14.42 -26.02 -2.12
C GLN A 126 13.89 -27.12 -3.06
N ALA A 127 13.07 -26.76 -4.05
CA ALA A 127 12.59 -27.69 -5.06
C ALA A 127 13.73 -28.28 -5.89
N HIS A 128 14.74 -27.46 -6.24
CA HIS A 128 15.92 -27.90 -6.97
C HIS A 128 16.74 -28.91 -6.17
N HIS A 129 17.09 -28.58 -4.92
CA HIS A 129 17.83 -29.48 -4.03
C HIS A 129 17.09 -30.79 -3.78
N THR A 130 15.77 -30.72 -3.53
CA THR A 130 14.96 -31.93 -3.32
C THR A 130 14.86 -32.79 -4.58
N ALA A 131 14.75 -32.17 -5.76
CA ALA A 131 14.76 -32.89 -7.04
C ALA A 131 16.08 -33.61 -7.31
N ILE A 132 17.23 -32.94 -7.05
CA ILE A 132 18.56 -33.56 -7.17
C ILE A 132 18.68 -34.74 -6.20
N ALA A 133 18.33 -34.55 -4.93
CA ALA A 133 18.41 -35.61 -3.93
C ALA A 133 17.52 -36.82 -4.30
N ALA A 134 16.30 -36.58 -4.77
CA ALA A 134 15.39 -37.63 -5.24
C ALA A 134 15.94 -38.36 -6.48
N ALA A 135 16.57 -37.65 -7.43
CA ALA A 135 17.19 -38.26 -8.60
C ALA A 135 18.37 -39.16 -8.21
N GLN A 136 19.23 -38.71 -7.28
CA GLN A 136 20.34 -39.51 -6.77
C GLN A 136 19.87 -40.78 -6.06
N GLN A 137 18.82 -40.68 -5.22
CA GLN A 137 18.22 -41.85 -4.56
C GLN A 137 17.63 -42.85 -5.58
N ARG A 138 16.95 -42.37 -6.63
CA ARG A 138 16.45 -43.23 -7.72
C ARG A 138 17.59 -43.93 -8.45
N ALA A 139 18.65 -43.24 -8.78
CA ALA A 139 19.82 -43.84 -9.43
C ALA A 139 20.48 -44.92 -8.55
N ALA A 140 20.65 -44.65 -7.25
CA ALA A 140 21.22 -45.60 -6.30
C ALA A 140 20.36 -46.87 -6.13
N THR A 141 19.05 -46.71 -6.02
CA THR A 141 18.11 -47.86 -5.90
C THR A 141 18.05 -48.68 -7.19
N MET A 142 18.15 -48.06 -8.37
CA MET A 142 18.23 -48.77 -9.65
C MET A 142 19.55 -49.54 -9.82
N SER A 143 20.69 -48.97 -9.42
CA SER A 143 21.98 -49.67 -9.53
C SER A 143 22.05 -50.88 -8.59
N ALA A 144 21.52 -50.78 -7.37
CA ALA A 144 21.43 -51.89 -6.42
C ALA A 144 20.57 -53.05 -6.96
N ARG A 145 19.43 -52.74 -7.60
CA ARG A 145 18.59 -53.74 -8.27
C ARG A 145 19.30 -54.42 -9.44
N GLY A 146 19.98 -53.64 -10.29
CA GLY A 146 20.72 -54.17 -11.43
C GLY A 146 21.92 -55.05 -11.03
N ALA A 147 22.64 -54.70 -9.96
CA ALA A 147 23.73 -55.50 -9.42
C ALA A 147 23.24 -56.86 -8.89
N SER A 148 22.09 -56.87 -8.19
CA SER A 148 21.46 -58.10 -7.68
C SER A 148 21.02 -59.05 -8.80
N GLN A 149 20.45 -58.52 -9.88
CA GLN A 149 20.06 -59.33 -11.05
C GLN A 149 21.27 -59.90 -11.80
N ARG A 150 22.36 -59.13 -11.96
CA ARG A 150 23.60 -59.60 -12.59
C ARG A 150 24.28 -60.73 -11.79
N TRP A 151 24.28 -60.63 -10.46
CA TRP A 151 24.85 -61.69 -9.62
C TRP A 151 24.07 -63.01 -9.75
N LYS A 152 22.74 -62.95 -9.75
CA LYS A 152 21.88 -64.13 -9.97
C LYS A 152 22.07 -64.73 -11.37
N GLY A 153 22.21 -63.91 -12.41
CA GLY A 153 22.46 -64.38 -13.78
C GLY A 153 23.81 -65.07 -13.95
N ASN A 154 24.89 -64.51 -13.38
CA ASN A 154 26.22 -65.12 -13.43
C ASN A 154 26.32 -66.41 -12.60
N ALA A 155 25.61 -66.48 -11.46
CA ALA A 155 25.54 -67.70 -10.66
C ALA A 155 24.83 -68.84 -11.42
N ALA A 156 23.76 -68.54 -12.16
CA ALA A 156 23.03 -69.51 -12.99
C ALA A 156 23.84 -70.02 -14.20
N MET A 157 24.79 -69.23 -14.72
CA MET A 157 25.70 -69.65 -15.79
C MET A 157 26.87 -70.52 -15.31
N ARG A 158 27.36 -70.32 -14.08
CA ARG A 158 28.49 -71.10 -13.52
C ARG A 158 28.12 -72.50 -13.03
N GLY A 159 26.84 -72.77 -12.75
CA GLY A 159 26.36 -74.09 -12.32
C GLY A 159 26.05 -75.09 -13.45
N ARG A 160 26.35 -74.74 -14.70
CA ARG A 160 26.08 -75.58 -15.89
C ARG A 160 27.42 -76.09 -16.45
N LYS A 161 28.01 -77.08 -15.79
CA LYS A 161 29.13 -77.90 -16.29
C LYS A 161 28.92 -79.32 -15.83
#